data_AF-A0A0D8BLY0-F1
#
_entry.id   AF-A0A0D8BLY0-F1
#
_cell.length_a   1.000
_cell.length_b   1.000
_cell.length_c   1.000
_cell.angle_alpha   90.00
_cell.angle_beta   90.00
_cell.angle_gamma   90.00
#
_symmetry.space_group_name_H-M   'P 1'
#
loop_
_entity.id
_entity.type
_entity.pdbx_description
1 polymer ?
#
loop_
_entity_poly.entity_id
_entity_poly.type
_entity_poly.pdbx_seq_one_letter_code
_entity_poly.pdbx_strand_id
1 'polypeptide(L)' 'MATPQERRTADEQARYADHRRARATILDAAEHLDPADLSLRARQLRDTAQAILRRPGVRAPAEAVAAD' A
#
# COMPACT_ATOMS: atom_id res chain seq x y z
N MET A 1 -22.76 -20.11 6.88
CA MET A 1 -22.69 -19.19 5.72
C MET A 1 -22.20 -17.85 6.24
N ALA A 2 -21.24 -17.22 5.57
CA ALA A 2 -20.76 -15.89 5.98
C ALA A 2 -21.85 -14.84 5.75
N THR A 3 -22.08 -14.00 6.74
CA THR A 3 -23.00 -12.87 6.68
C THR A 3 -22.52 -11.83 5.65
N PRO A 4 -23.43 -10.99 5.10
CA PRO A 4 -23.04 -9.90 4.20
C PRO A 4 -22.00 -8.95 4.81
N GLN A 5 -21.99 -8.82 6.13
CA GLN A 5 -21.03 -8.01 6.88
C GLN A 5 -19.63 -8.64 6.87
N GLU A 6 -19.52 -9.94 7.15
CA GLU A 6 -18.25 -10.67 7.12
C GLU A 6 -17.61 -10.64 5.72
N ARG A 7 -18.42 -10.73 4.66
CA ARG A 7 -17.92 -10.61 3.28
C ARG A 7 -17.32 -9.24 3.00
N ARG A 8 -18.01 -8.15 3.42
CA ARG A 8 -17.49 -6.78 3.26
C ARG A 8 -16.18 -6.57 4.00
N THR A 9 -16.07 -7.06 5.23
CA THR A 9 -14.83 -6.97 6.02
C THR A 9 -13.69 -7.74 5.35
N ALA A 10 -13.96 -8.95 4.86
CA ALA A 10 -12.97 -9.74 4.13
C ALA A 10 -12.50 -9.06 2.83
N ASP A 11 -13.43 -8.46 2.07
CA ASP A 11 -13.12 -7.69 0.86
C ASP A 11 -12.25 -6.45 1.19
N GLU A 12 -12.55 -5.76 2.29
CA GLU A 12 -11.76 -4.61 2.75
C GLU A 12 -10.35 -5.02 3.17
N GLN A 13 -10.23 -6.12 3.91
CA GLN A 13 -8.94 -6.68 4.30
C GLN A 13 -8.12 -7.11 3.08
N ALA A 14 -8.74 -7.74 2.08
CA ALA A 14 -8.08 -8.12 0.84
C ALA A 14 -7.54 -6.89 0.09
N ARG A 15 -8.35 -5.84 -0.07
CA ARG A 15 -7.93 -4.58 -0.69
C ARG A 15 -6.79 -3.93 0.07
N TYR A 16 -6.83 -3.94 1.40
CA TYR A 16 -5.76 -3.40 2.23
C TYR A 16 -4.45 -4.19 2.05
N ALA A 17 -4.52 -5.53 2.02
CA ALA A 17 -3.37 -6.39 1.81
C ALA A 17 -2.74 -6.18 0.42
N ASP A 18 -3.56 -6.09 -0.64
CA ASP A 18 -3.08 -5.84 -2.00
C ASP A 18 -2.45 -4.45 -2.13
N HIS A 19 -3.06 -3.44 -1.52
CA HIS A 19 -2.49 -2.11 -1.49
C HIS A 19 -1.15 -2.06 -0.72
N ARG A 20 -1.02 -2.80 0.39
CA ARG A 20 0.26 -2.94 1.10
C ARG A 20 1.31 -3.64 0.21
N ARG A 21 0.95 -4.71 -0.48
CA ARG A 21 1.86 -5.42 -1.41
C ARG A 21 2.32 -4.51 -2.53
N ALA A 22 1.40 -3.78 -3.17
CA ALA A 22 1.74 -2.83 -4.23
C ALA A 22 2.73 -1.75 -3.76
N ARG A 23 2.55 -1.21 -2.54
CA ARG A 23 3.50 -0.27 -1.94
C ARG A 23 4.89 -0.88 -1.76
N ALA A 24 4.96 -2.11 -1.23
CA ALA A 24 6.23 -2.80 -1.04
C ALA A 24 6.96 -3.00 -2.38
N THR A 25 6.25 -3.44 -3.42
CA THR A 25 6.81 -3.61 -4.77
C THR A 25 7.34 -2.32 -5.36
N ILE A 26 6.62 -1.19 -5.18
CA ILE A 26 7.08 0.11 -5.69
C ILE A 26 8.35 0.57 -4.98
N LEU A 27 8.42 0.40 -3.66
CA LEU A 27 9.59 0.76 -2.87
C LEU A 27 10.81 -0.08 -3.25
N ASP A 28 10.63 -1.40 -3.37
CA ASP A 28 11.67 -2.34 -3.79
C ASP A 28 12.19 -2.01 -5.19
N ALA A 29 11.30 -1.74 -6.14
CA ALA A 29 11.69 -1.36 -7.50
C ALA A 29 12.42 -0.01 -7.54
N ALA A 30 12.09 0.93 -6.65
CA ALA A 30 12.79 2.21 -6.55
C ALA A 30 14.19 2.07 -5.91
N GLU A 31 14.38 1.11 -5.00
CA GLU A 31 15.67 0.81 -4.37
C GLU A 31 16.66 0.19 -5.36
N HIS A 32 16.19 -0.68 -6.26
CA HIS A 32 17.01 -1.33 -7.29
C HIS A 32 17.19 -0.48 -8.57
N LEU A 33 16.65 0.73 -8.60
CA LEU A 33 16.71 1.59 -9.77
C LEU A 33 18.10 2.23 -9.90
N ASP A 34 18.71 2.15 -11.09
CA ASP A 34 20.00 2.80 -11.37
C ASP A 34 19.90 4.31 -11.11
N PRO A 35 20.70 4.91 -10.22
CA PRO A 35 20.67 6.35 -9.94
C PRO A 35 20.98 7.21 -11.16
N ALA A 36 21.71 6.70 -12.15
CA ALA A 36 22.01 7.38 -13.39
C ALA A 36 20.88 7.29 -14.43
N ASP A 37 19.84 6.47 -14.20
CA ASP A 37 18.69 6.41 -15.09
C ASP A 37 17.84 7.70 -14.95
N LEU A 38 17.88 8.51 -16.01
CA LEU A 38 17.14 9.77 -16.15
C LEU A 38 15.84 9.62 -16.94
N SER A 39 15.42 8.39 -17.25
CA SER A 39 14.17 8.14 -17.97
C SER A 39 12.96 8.68 -17.18
N LEU A 40 11.91 9.05 -17.92
CA LEU A 40 10.66 9.50 -17.30
C LEU A 40 10.10 8.44 -16.34
N ARG A 41 10.24 7.15 -16.69
CA ARG A 41 9.79 6.03 -15.87
C ARG A 41 10.55 5.95 -14.55
N ALA A 42 11.88 6.04 -14.59
CA ALA A 42 12.73 6.08 -13.41
C ALA A 42 12.34 7.24 -12.48
N ARG A 43 12.12 8.43 -13.05
CA ARG A 43 11.69 9.61 -12.28
C ARG A 43 10.32 9.39 -11.63
N GLN A 44 9.32 8.92 -12.38
CA GLN A 44 7.98 8.65 -11.87
C GLN A 44 7.98 7.61 -10.74
N LEU A 45 8.82 6.57 -10.86
CA LEU A 45 8.94 5.54 -9.83
C LEU A 45 9.55 6.12 -8.54
N ARG A 46 10.64 6.89 -8.63
CA ARG A 46 11.25 7.58 -7.48
C ARG A 46 10.27 8.54 -6.81
N ASP A 47 9.55 9.35 -7.60
CA ASP A 47 8.55 10.29 -7.07
C ASP A 47 7.41 9.55 -6.35
N THR A 48 6.95 8.44 -6.91
CA THR A 48 5.90 7.61 -6.30
C THR A 48 6.39 6.96 -5.00
N ALA A 49 7.61 6.43 -4.98
CA ALA A 49 8.22 5.86 -3.78
C ALA A 49 8.38 6.93 -2.69
N GLN A 50 8.84 8.13 -3.02
CA GLN A 50 8.91 9.26 -2.09
C GLN A 50 7.53 9.65 -1.56
N ALA A 51 6.49 9.65 -2.40
CA ALA A 51 5.12 9.94 -1.96
C ALA A 51 4.59 8.87 -0.98
N ILE A 52 4.92 7.59 -1.19
CA ILE A 52 4.60 6.50 -0.25
C ILE A 52 5.30 6.71 1.09
N LEU A 53 6.60 7.03 1.08
CA LEU A 53 7.39 7.26 2.29
C LEU A 53 6.96 8.51 3.06
N ARG A 54 6.59 9.58 2.36
CA ARG A 54 6.15 10.85 2.96
C ARG A 54 4.77 10.79 3.59
N ARG A 55 3.95 9.78 3.30
CA ARG A 55 2.59 9.68 3.83
C ARG A 55 2.63 8.89 5.14
N PRO A 56 2.70 9.54 6.32
CA PRO A 56 2.70 8.82 7.59
C PRO A 56 1.32 8.21 7.76
N GLY A 57 1.26 6.89 7.91
CA GLY A 57 0.11 6.14 8.40
C GLY A 57 -1.27 6.63 7.97
N VAL A 58 -1.74 6.20 6.80
CA VAL A 58 -3.18 5.94 6.70
C VAL A 58 -3.40 4.76 7.65
N ARG A 59 -3.89 5.10 8.85
CA ARG A 59 -4.32 4.20 9.93
C ARG A 59 -4.69 2.85 9.32
N ALA A 60 -3.92 1.81 9.61
CA ALA A 60 -4.47 0.47 9.47
C ALA A 60 -5.79 0.48 10.25
N PRO A 61 -6.88 -0.15 9.78
CA PRO A 61 -8.05 -0.36 10.61
C PRO A 61 -7.67 -1.35 11.71
N ALA A 62 -6.88 -0.89 12.68
CA ALA A 62 -6.78 -1.46 13.99
C ALA A 62 -7.97 -0.89 14.76
N GLU A 63 -8.80 -1.80 15.27
CA GLU A 63 -9.74 -1.56 16.38
C GLU A 63 -11.09 -0.90 16.04
N ALA A 64 -11.84 -1.48 15.10
CA ALA A 64 -13.32 -1.46 15.16
C ALA A 64 -13.89 -2.77 15.72
N VAL A 65 -13.10 -3.50 16.52
CA VAL A 65 -13.49 -4.73 17.22
C VAL A 65 -13.01 -4.65 18.68
N ALA A 66 -13.46 -3.63 19.40
CA ALA A 66 -13.42 -3.58 20.87
C ALA A 66 -14.27 -2.40 21.36
N ALA A 67 -15.58 -2.58 21.37
CA ALA A 67 -16.50 -1.83 22.23
C ALA A 67 -17.76 -2.69 22.37
N ASP A 68 -17.66 -3.70 23.24
CA ASP A 68 -18.78 -4.18 24.04
C ASP A 68 -18.89 -3.25 25.26
#